data_AF-A0A2S6QLN5-F1
#
_entry.id   AF-A0A2S6QLN5-F1
#
_cell.length_a   1.000
_cell.length_b   1.000
_cell.length_c   1.000
_cell.angle_alpha   90.00
_cell.angle_beta   90.00
_cell.angle_gamma   90.00
#
_symmetry.space_group_name_H-M   'P 1'
#
loop_
_entity.id
_entity.type
_entity.pdbx_description
1 polymer ?
#
loop_
_entity_poly.entity_id
_entity_poly.type
_entity_poly.pdbx_seq_one_letter_code
_entity_poly.pdbx_strand_id
1 'polypeptide(L)'
;MSILETINIKPLVKGKEPKDTTVVVAMSGGVDSSVCTALLHKLGYNVIGITLQLWDYTPASQAAEGEQKKFGTCCALDDVYDARRVCQTMGVPHYVLNYESEFKSAVVDDFVETYLAGATPIPCVRCNQRIKFDSFMDKAKALGADVLVTGHYIRKDY
;
A
#
# COMPACT_ATOMS: atom_id res chain seq x y z
N MET A 1 -27.86 12.67 -8.02
CA MET A 1 -27.16 12.53 -6.74
C MET A 1 -26.13 11.43 -6.88
N SER A 2 -24.85 11.73 -6.74
CA SER A 2 -23.79 10.73 -6.83
C SER A 2 -23.84 9.87 -5.57
N ILE A 3 -23.62 8.55 -5.66
CA ILE A 3 -23.49 7.68 -4.46
C ILE A 3 -22.41 8.18 -3.49
N LEU A 4 -21.46 8.97 -3.99
CA LEU A 4 -20.41 9.60 -3.19
C LEU A 4 -20.93 10.75 -2.30
N GLU A 5 -22.08 11.34 -2.63
CA GLU A 5 -22.73 12.38 -1.81
C GLU A 5 -23.48 11.80 -0.60
N THR A 6 -23.73 10.49 -0.60
CA THR A 6 -24.41 9.77 0.49
C THR A 6 -23.44 9.03 1.41
N ILE A 7 -22.15 8.94 1.05
CA ILE A 7 -21.13 8.33 1.90
C ILE A 7 -20.76 9.31 3.03
N ASN A 8 -21.20 8.99 4.24
CA ASN A 8 -20.82 9.71 5.45
C ASN A 8 -19.85 8.85 6.26
N ILE A 9 -18.56 9.24 6.28
CA ILE A 9 -17.53 8.58 7.09
C ILE A 9 -17.26 9.48 8.31
N LYS A 10 -17.20 8.88 9.50
CA LYS A 10 -16.73 9.58 10.70
C LYS A 10 -15.31 10.13 10.46
N PRO A 11 -14.93 11.27 11.06
CA PRO A 11 -13.57 11.78 10.97
C PRO A 11 -12.55 10.69 11.31
N LEU A 12 -11.53 10.52 10.47
CA LEU A 12 -10.50 9.49 10.67
C LEU A 12 -9.68 9.72 11.95
N VAL A 13 -9.57 10.98 12.38
CA VAL A 13 -8.83 11.40 13.57
C VAL A 13 -9.76 12.22 14.45
N LYS A 14 -9.88 11.81 15.71
CA LYS A 14 -10.77 12.46 16.68
C LYS A 14 -10.34 13.92 16.89
N GLY A 15 -11.27 14.85 16.69
CA GLY A 15 -11.03 16.28 16.90
C GLY A 15 -10.29 17.00 15.77
N LYS A 16 -10.09 16.34 14.61
CA LYS A 16 -9.57 16.99 13.40
C LYS A 16 -10.60 16.92 12.27
N GLU A 17 -10.74 18.03 11.56
CA GLU A 17 -11.52 18.11 10.33
C GLU A 17 -10.75 17.44 9.17
N PRO A 18 -11.44 16.96 8.11
CA PRO A 18 -10.78 16.34 6.96
C PRO A 18 -9.65 17.20 6.37
N LYS A 19 -9.90 18.50 6.13
CA LYS A 19 -8.93 19.44 5.55
C LYS A 19 -7.64 19.62 6.36
N ASP A 20 -7.69 19.35 7.66
CA ASP A 20 -6.56 19.49 8.59
C ASP A 20 -5.92 18.13 8.93
N THR A 21 -6.40 17.06 8.29
CA THR A 21 -5.94 15.68 8.52
C THR A 21 -5.12 15.21 7.33
N THR A 22 -3.83 14.95 7.56
CA THR A 22 -2.94 14.37 6.54
C THR A 22 -3.03 12.85 6.55
N VAL A 23 -3.39 12.28 5.40
CA VAL A 23 -3.63 10.84 5.25
C VAL A 23 -2.64 10.25 4.26
N VAL A 24 -1.84 9.30 4.71
CA VAL A 24 -1.06 8.45 3.81
C VAL A 24 -1.91 7.26 3.41
N VAL A 25 -2.03 7.00 2.11
CA VAL A 25 -2.71 5.81 1.59
C VAL A 25 -1.67 4.86 1.00
N ALA A 26 -1.68 3.60 1.47
CA ALA A 26 -0.93 2.51 0.86
C ALA A 26 -1.51 2.16 -0.52
N MET A 27 -0.80 2.50 -1.58
CA MET A 27 -1.23 2.36 -2.96
C MET A 27 -0.58 1.15 -3.61
N SER A 28 -1.36 0.09 -3.86
CA SER A 28 -0.88 -1.13 -4.53
C SER A 28 -1.13 -1.15 -6.04
N GLY A 29 -1.71 -0.09 -6.62
CA GLY A 29 -2.19 -0.08 -8.01
C GLY A 29 -3.57 -0.72 -8.20
N GLY A 30 -4.06 -1.45 -7.19
CA GLY A 30 -5.37 -2.10 -7.23
C GLY A 30 -6.54 -1.15 -7.03
N VAL A 31 -7.75 -1.65 -7.36
CA VAL A 31 -9.01 -0.90 -7.25
C VAL A 31 -9.28 -0.44 -5.82
N ASP A 32 -9.05 -1.28 -4.80
CA ASP A 32 -9.42 -0.95 -3.42
C ASP A 32 -8.64 0.26 -2.89
N SER A 33 -7.31 0.29 -3.08
CA SER A 33 -6.49 1.44 -2.71
C SER A 33 -6.83 2.69 -3.53
N SER A 34 -7.23 2.50 -4.79
CA SER A 34 -7.61 3.59 -5.69
C SER A 34 -8.92 4.25 -5.25
N VAL A 35 -9.93 3.44 -4.93
CA VAL A 35 -11.22 3.92 -4.40
C VAL A 35 -11.03 4.58 -3.05
N CYS A 36 -10.22 4.02 -2.15
CA CYS A 36 -9.90 4.65 -0.87
C CYS A 36 -9.31 6.06 -1.06
N THR A 37 -8.31 6.18 -1.93
CA THR A 37 -7.66 7.47 -2.24
C THR A 37 -8.67 8.47 -2.80
N ALA A 38 -9.47 8.05 -3.78
CA ALA A 38 -10.48 8.91 -4.41
C ALA A 38 -11.54 9.39 -3.42
N LEU A 39 -12.00 8.49 -2.55
CA LEU A 39 -13.01 8.80 -1.55
C LEU A 39 -12.49 9.81 -0.52
N LEU A 40 -11.29 9.59 0.01
CA LEU A 40 -10.67 10.50 0.98
C LEU A 40 -10.35 11.86 0.36
N HIS A 41 -9.83 11.89 -0.86
CA HIS A 41 -9.58 13.14 -1.57
C HIS A 41 -10.88 13.93 -1.76
N LYS A 42 -11.96 13.27 -2.20
CA LYS A 42 -13.28 13.90 -2.36
C LYS A 42 -13.89 14.38 -1.04
N LEU A 43 -13.63 13.70 0.06
CA LEU A 43 -14.05 14.11 1.41
C LEU A 43 -13.20 15.27 1.98
N GLY A 44 -12.21 15.75 1.23
CA GLY A 44 -11.42 16.93 1.58
C GLY A 44 -10.20 16.65 2.46
N TYR A 45 -9.76 15.39 2.56
CA TYR A 45 -8.52 15.06 3.28
C TYR A 45 -7.27 15.51 2.52
N ASN A 46 -6.19 15.82 3.25
CA ASN A 46 -4.88 16.02 2.64
C ASN A 46 -4.22 14.66 2.35
N VAL A 47 -4.47 14.10 1.17
CA VAL A 47 -4.07 12.73 0.82
C VAL A 47 -2.67 12.69 0.19
N ILE A 48 -1.87 11.70 0.59
CA ILE A 48 -0.58 11.33 -0.01
C ILE A 48 -0.62 9.85 -0.35
N GLY A 49 -0.43 9.50 -1.63
CA GLY A 49 -0.32 8.11 -2.07
C GLY A 49 1.11 7.60 -1.92
N ILE A 50 1.30 6.41 -1.35
CA ILE A 50 2.62 5.78 -1.29
C ILE A 50 2.54 4.33 -1.76
N THR A 51 3.38 3.96 -2.72
CA THR A 51 3.59 2.57 -3.16
C THR A 51 4.87 2.01 -2.55
N LEU A 52 4.84 0.77 -2.08
CA LEU A 52 6.02 0.05 -1.60
C LEU A 52 6.55 -0.85 -2.71
N GLN A 53 7.79 -0.62 -3.14
CA GLN A 53 8.51 -1.53 -4.00
C GLN A 53 9.16 -2.61 -3.12
N LEU A 54 8.66 -3.83 -3.21
CA LEU A 54 9.03 -4.94 -2.33
C LEU A 54 10.00 -5.95 -2.98
N TRP A 55 10.23 -5.85 -4.28
CA TRP A 55 11.13 -6.75 -5.02
C TRP A 55 11.73 -6.02 -6.23
N ASP A 56 12.92 -6.46 -6.67
CA ASP A 56 13.58 -5.93 -7.86
C ASP A 56 13.00 -6.59 -9.13
N TYR A 57 12.27 -5.80 -9.90
CA TYR A 57 11.67 -6.24 -11.18
C TYR A 57 12.40 -5.68 -12.40
N THR A 58 13.66 -5.24 -12.26
CA THR A 58 14.44 -4.71 -13.37
C THR A 58 14.56 -5.73 -14.52
N PRO A 59 14.70 -5.28 -15.78
CA PRO A 59 14.95 -6.18 -16.91
C PRO A 59 16.18 -7.08 -16.69
N ALA A 60 17.16 -6.63 -15.91
CA ALA A 60 18.33 -7.43 -15.53
C ALA A 60 17.96 -8.59 -14.58
N SER A 61 17.09 -8.36 -13.59
CA SER A 61 16.57 -9.44 -12.71
C SER A 61 15.63 -10.38 -13.47
N GLN A 62 14.83 -9.86 -14.40
CA GLN A 62 13.95 -10.67 -15.26
C GLN A 62 14.73 -11.51 -16.28
N ALA A 63 15.83 -10.99 -16.84
CA ALA A 63 16.69 -11.73 -17.78
C ALA A 63 17.45 -12.88 -17.10
N ALA A 64 17.78 -12.74 -15.81
CA ALA A 64 18.43 -13.79 -15.03
C ALA A 64 17.48 -14.96 -14.67
N GLU A 65 16.16 -14.72 -14.63
CA GLU A 65 15.15 -15.71 -14.24
C GLU A 65 14.43 -16.41 -15.41
N GLY A 66 14.80 -16.11 -16.65
CA GLY A 66 14.26 -16.72 -17.87
C GLY A 66 13.02 -16.02 -18.43
N GLU A 67 12.88 -16.04 -19.76
CA GLU A 67 11.89 -15.31 -20.57
C GLU A 67 10.40 -15.68 -20.36
N GLN A 68 10.07 -16.41 -19.30
CA GLN A 68 8.68 -16.71 -18.99
C GLN A 68 8.10 -15.61 -18.11
N LYS A 69 7.17 -14.82 -18.67
CA LYS A 69 6.17 -14.08 -17.89
C LYS A 69 5.49 -15.06 -16.94
N LYS A 70 5.97 -15.15 -15.70
CA LYS A 70 5.43 -16.04 -14.68
C LYS A 70 4.00 -15.59 -14.37
N PHE A 71 3.04 -16.47 -14.65
CA PHE A 71 1.68 -16.35 -14.14
C PHE A 71 1.76 -16.34 -12.60
N GLY A 72 1.57 -15.17 -11.98
CA GLY A 72 1.61 -15.00 -10.51
C GLY A 72 2.66 -14.02 -9.98
N THR A 73 3.63 -13.57 -10.78
CA THR A 73 4.42 -12.37 -10.47
C THR A 73 3.77 -11.19 -11.16
N CYS A 74 2.67 -10.70 -10.58
CA CYS A 74 1.96 -9.54 -11.12
C CYS A 74 2.93 -8.36 -11.16
N CYS A 75 3.27 -7.89 -12.35
CA CYS A 75 3.08 -6.49 -12.72
C CYS A 75 3.57 -5.40 -11.75
N ALA A 76 4.55 -5.60 -10.88
CA ALA A 76 4.85 -4.60 -9.85
C ALA A 76 5.28 -3.24 -10.40
N LEU A 77 5.90 -3.20 -11.59
CA LEU A 77 6.16 -1.94 -12.27
C LEU A 77 4.88 -1.32 -12.85
N ASP A 78 4.00 -2.13 -13.47
CA ASP A 78 2.69 -1.66 -13.96
C ASP A 78 1.79 -1.20 -12.81
N ASP A 79 1.80 -1.89 -11.66
CA ASP A 79 1.07 -1.55 -10.44
C ASP A 79 1.53 -0.21 -9.88
N VAL A 80 2.84 0.06 -9.90
CA VAL A 80 3.41 1.38 -9.57
C VAL A 80 2.91 2.44 -10.55
N TYR A 81 2.86 2.14 -11.85
CA TYR A 81 2.34 3.06 -12.86
C TYR A 81 0.84 3.31 -12.71
N ASP A 82 0.06 2.30 -12.36
CA ASP A 82 -1.39 2.42 -12.16
C ASP A 82 -1.70 3.20 -10.88
N ALA A 83 -0.97 2.93 -9.79
CA ALA A 83 -1.02 3.75 -8.58
C ALA A 83 -0.70 5.23 -8.88
N ARG A 84 0.36 5.47 -9.66
CA ARG A 84 0.76 6.82 -10.09
C ARG A 84 -0.33 7.48 -10.92
N ARG A 85 -0.88 6.77 -11.91
CA ARG A 85 -1.91 7.28 -12.81
C ARG A 85 -3.16 7.70 -12.04
N VAL A 86 -3.61 6.85 -11.14
CA VAL A 86 -4.75 7.12 -10.24
C VAL A 86 -4.50 8.40 -9.43
N CYS A 87 -3.36 8.50 -8.76
CA CYS A 87 -3.03 9.69 -7.96
C CYS A 87 -2.95 10.96 -8.84
N GLN A 88 -2.32 10.87 -10.01
CA GLN A 88 -2.20 11.98 -10.96
C GLN A 88 -3.55 12.47 -11.47
N THR A 89 -4.48 11.57 -11.78
CA THR A 89 -5.84 11.93 -12.21
C THR A 89 -6.58 12.79 -11.16
N MET A 90 -6.25 12.61 -9.88
CA MET A 90 -6.86 13.35 -8.76
C MET A 90 -6.02 14.53 -8.27
N GLY A 91 -4.82 14.76 -8.82
CA GLY A 91 -3.89 15.77 -8.30
C GLY A 91 -3.32 15.43 -6.91
N VAL A 92 -3.31 14.15 -6.53
CA VAL A 92 -2.75 13.66 -5.27
C VAL A 92 -1.25 13.39 -5.43
N PRO A 93 -0.37 13.86 -4.52
CA PRO A 93 1.05 13.53 -4.56
C PRO A 93 1.26 12.02 -4.34
N HIS A 94 2.15 11.43 -5.15
CA HIS A 94 2.47 10.00 -5.12
C HIS A 94 3.97 9.78 -5.01
N TYR A 95 4.37 8.88 -4.11
CA TYR A 95 5.75 8.48 -3.90
C TYR A 95 5.89 6.96 -3.96
N VAL A 96 7.08 6.50 -4.33
CA VAL A 96 7.46 5.09 -4.30
C VAL A 96 8.61 4.94 -3.32
N LEU A 97 8.48 4.01 -2.37
CA LEU A 97 9.51 3.70 -1.40
C LEU A 97 10.07 2.30 -1.67
N ASN A 98 11.39 2.19 -1.76
CA ASN A 98 12.05 0.90 -1.82
C ASN A 98 12.07 0.27 -0.42
N TYR A 99 11.51 -0.94 -0.31
CA TYR A 99 11.40 -1.76 0.89
C TYR A 99 11.90 -3.20 0.63
N GLU A 100 12.70 -3.41 -0.42
CA GLU A 100 13.15 -4.74 -0.86
C GLU A 100 13.94 -5.46 0.23
N SER A 101 14.91 -4.78 0.85
CA SER A 101 15.74 -5.32 1.92
C SER A 101 14.94 -5.70 3.17
N GLU A 102 14.04 -4.82 3.58
CA GLU A 102 13.16 -4.98 4.73
C GLU A 102 12.15 -6.11 4.47
N PHE A 103 11.56 -6.16 3.28
CA PHE A 103 10.64 -7.22 2.89
C PHE A 103 11.33 -8.58 2.83
N LYS A 104 12.54 -8.64 2.25
CA LYS A 104 13.32 -9.88 2.20
C LYS A 104 13.58 -10.42 3.60
N SER A 105 14.19 -9.62 4.47
CA SER A 105 14.56 -10.04 5.82
C SER A 105 13.35 -10.31 6.72
N ALA A 106 12.30 -9.49 6.64
CA ALA A 106 11.16 -9.61 7.55
C ALA A 106 10.09 -10.61 7.09
N VAL A 107 10.04 -10.96 5.80
CA VAL A 107 8.98 -11.81 5.24
C VAL A 107 9.53 -13.00 4.45
N VAL A 108 10.44 -12.76 3.51
CA VAL A 108 10.90 -13.80 2.58
C VAL A 108 11.78 -14.83 3.28
N ASP A 109 12.72 -14.39 4.12
CA ASP A 109 13.62 -15.30 4.83
C ASP A 109 12.83 -16.19 5.82
N ASP A 110 11.91 -15.61 6.61
CA ASP A 110 10.96 -16.33 7.49
C ASP A 110 10.11 -17.35 6.71
N PHE A 111 9.61 -16.95 5.52
CA PHE A 111 8.83 -17.82 4.64
C PHE A 111 9.64 -19.01 4.14
N VAL A 112 10.86 -18.78 3.63
CA VAL A 112 11.73 -19.84 3.09
C VAL A 112 12.13 -20.82 4.20
N GLU A 113 12.60 -20.32 5.33
CA GLU A 113 13.00 -21.15 6.47
C GLU A 113 11.84 -22.02 6.98
N THR A 114 10.65 -21.43 7.12
CA THR A 114 9.46 -22.16 7.58
C THR A 114 9.00 -23.23 6.58
N TYR A 115 9.09 -22.94 5.28
CA TYR A 115 8.81 -23.94 4.24
C TYR A 115 9.82 -25.09 4.28
N LEU A 116 11.11 -24.79 4.42
CA LEU A 116 12.17 -25.80 4.54
C LEU A 116 12.03 -26.68 5.78
N ALA A 117 11.41 -26.14 6.85
CA ALA A 117 11.06 -26.89 8.05
C ALA A 117 9.82 -27.80 7.89
N GLY A 118 9.21 -27.87 6.70
CA GLY A 118 8.06 -28.74 6.42
C GLY A 118 6.70 -28.16 6.81
N ALA A 119 6.61 -26.86 7.08
CA ALA A 119 5.37 -26.16 7.36
C ALA A 119 4.85 -25.38 6.14
N THR A 120 3.62 -24.87 6.22
CA THR A 120 3.01 -24.00 5.20
C THR A 120 2.81 -22.59 5.77
N PRO A 121 3.80 -21.68 5.63
CA PRO A 121 3.72 -20.32 6.14
C PRO A 121 2.76 -19.43 5.33
N ILE A 122 2.25 -18.38 5.98
CA ILE A 122 1.39 -17.36 5.37
C ILE A 122 2.16 -16.02 5.34
N PRO A 123 2.88 -15.69 4.25
CA PRO A 123 3.74 -14.51 4.19
C PRO A 123 2.94 -13.20 4.28
N CYS A 124 1.67 -13.21 3.83
CA CYS A 124 0.79 -12.04 3.89
C CYS A 124 0.54 -11.57 5.34
N VAL A 125 0.50 -12.49 6.32
CA VAL A 125 0.36 -12.12 7.74
C VAL A 125 1.61 -11.38 8.22
N ARG A 126 2.80 -11.90 7.88
CA ARG A 126 4.09 -11.27 8.22
C ARG A 126 4.26 -9.92 7.54
N CYS A 127 3.90 -9.80 6.27
CA CYS A 127 3.94 -8.53 5.53
C CYS A 127 3.05 -7.47 6.20
N ASN A 128 1.82 -7.81 6.59
CA ASN A 128 0.98 -6.88 7.33
C ASN A 128 1.59 -6.49 8.69
N GLN A 129 2.07 -7.48 9.45
CA GLN A 129 2.60 -7.27 10.80
C GLN A 129 3.90 -6.47 10.85
N ARG A 130 4.86 -6.77 9.96
CA ARG A 130 6.24 -6.26 10.02
C ARG A 130 6.52 -5.15 8.99
N ILE A 131 5.79 -5.12 7.89
CA ILE A 131 5.98 -4.10 6.83
C ILE A 131 4.90 -3.04 6.91
N LYS A 132 3.63 -3.39 6.63
CA LYS A 132 2.59 -2.37 6.41
C LYS A 132 2.22 -1.60 7.68
N PHE A 133 2.03 -2.29 8.80
CA PHE A 133 1.55 -1.68 10.05
C PHE A 133 2.64 -1.44 11.09
N ASP A 134 3.91 -1.68 10.72
CA ASP A 134 5.08 -1.43 11.56
C ASP A 134 6.01 -0.43 10.85
N SER A 135 7.00 -0.92 10.09
CA SER A 135 7.97 -0.04 9.42
C SER A 135 7.35 1.04 8.52
N PHE A 136 6.35 0.69 7.70
CA PHE A 136 5.67 1.67 6.86
C PHE A 136 4.79 2.65 7.67
N MET A 137 4.15 2.18 8.75
CA MET A 137 3.41 3.07 9.66
C MET A 137 4.33 4.12 10.28
N ASP A 138 5.53 3.72 10.71
CA ASP A 138 6.51 4.66 11.27
C ASP A 138 7.03 5.63 10.22
N LYS A 139 7.22 5.18 8.97
CA LYS A 139 7.56 6.07 7.86
C LYS A 139 6.44 7.07 7.58
N ALA A 140 5.17 6.65 7.61
CA ALA A 140 4.03 7.55 7.42
C ALA A 140 3.98 8.62 8.52
N LYS A 141 4.18 8.25 9.78
CA LYS A 141 4.30 9.21 10.90
C LYS A 141 5.46 10.18 10.70
N ALA A 142 6.62 9.69 10.27
CA ALA A 142 7.80 10.54 10.01
C ALA A 142 7.58 11.55 8.87
N LEU A 143 6.68 11.25 7.94
CA LEU A 143 6.22 12.16 6.88
C LEU A 143 5.14 13.15 7.35
N GLY A 144 4.77 13.12 8.64
CA GLY A 144 3.76 14.01 9.22
C GLY A 144 2.31 13.54 8.99
N ALA A 145 2.10 12.28 8.61
CA ALA A 145 0.75 11.74 8.47
C ALA A 145 0.08 11.58 9.83
N ASP A 146 -1.20 11.96 9.91
CA ASP A 146 -2.03 11.73 11.08
C ASP A 146 -2.59 10.30 11.12
N VAL A 147 -2.76 9.69 9.94
CA VAL A 147 -3.31 8.35 9.79
C VAL A 147 -2.78 7.66 8.54
N LEU A 148 -2.53 6.36 8.66
CA LEU A 148 -2.26 5.45 7.55
C LEU A 148 -3.55 4.72 7.16
N VAL A 149 -3.89 4.75 5.88
CA VAL A 149 -5.04 4.06 5.30
C VAL A 149 -4.55 3.03 4.27
N THR A 150 -5.27 1.93 4.15
CA THR A 150 -4.99 0.87 3.17
C THR A 150 -6.29 0.44 2.50
N GLY A 151 -6.20 -0.21 1.34
CA GLY A 151 -7.35 -0.81 0.65
C GLY A 151 -7.83 -2.14 1.26
N HIS A 152 -7.43 -2.52 2.48
CA HIS A 152 -7.94 -3.76 3.07
C HIS A 152 -9.44 -3.64 3.36
N TYR A 153 -10.20 -4.63 2.93
CA TYR A 153 -11.64 -4.71 3.19
C TYR A 153 -11.93 -5.17 4.62
N ILE A 154 -11.79 -4.25 5.57
CA ILE A 154 -12.01 -4.46 6.99
C ILE A 154 -12.73 -3.27 7.60
N ARG A 155 -13.30 -3.44 8.79
CA ARG A 155 -13.87 -2.34 9.58
C ARG A 155 -13.16 -2.29 10.94
N LYS A 156 -12.70 -1.10 11.32
CA LYS A 156 -12.16 -0.86 12.66
C LYS A 156 -13.34 -0.70 13.62
N ASP A 157 -13.71 -1.78 14.30
CA ASP A 157 -14.83 -1.80 15.25
C ASP A 157 -14.42 -1.43 16.68
N TYR A 158 -13.49 -0.48 16.86
CA TYR A 158 -13.11 0.06 18.19
C TYR A 158 -12.59 1.49 18.07
#